data_AF-A0A5C6LSM7-F1
#
_entry.id   AF-A0A5C6LSM7-F1
#
_cell.length_a   1.000
_cell.length_b   1.000
_cell.length_c   1.000
_cell.angle_alpha   90.00
_cell.angle_beta   90.00
_cell.angle_gamma   90.00
#
_symmetry.space_group_name_H-M   'P 1'
#
loop_
_entity.id
_entity.type
_entity.pdbx_description
1 polymer ?
#
loop_
_entity_poly.entity_id
_entity_poly.type
_entity_poly.pdbx_seq_one_letter_code
_entity_poly.pdbx_strand_id
1 'polypeptide(L)'
;MKILTLLCALTFGLTAFGQTQKTKILLIGTIHFETPHTDEFELKVDDFLSAKRQGELEDLTNVLSQTKATKVMIERPFENQHSNDSLYNSYLADHYK
;
A
#
# COMPACT_ATOMS: atom_id res chain seq x y z
N MET A 1 26.84 -31.54 -23.70
CA MET A 1 26.15 -30.83 -22.58
C MET A 1 26.81 -29.48 -22.25
N LYS A 2 28.12 -29.40 -22.03
CA LYS A 2 28.83 -28.15 -21.66
C LYS A 2 28.64 -26.96 -22.61
N ILE A 3 28.66 -27.18 -23.93
CA ILE A 3 28.44 -26.14 -24.95
C ILE A 3 27.02 -25.58 -24.92
N LEU A 4 26.01 -26.43 -24.68
CA LEU A 4 24.62 -26.00 -24.60
C LEU A 4 24.37 -25.16 -23.33
N THR A 5 25.02 -25.53 -22.22
CA THR A 5 24.99 -24.74 -20.97
C THR A 5 25.65 -23.36 -21.16
N LEU A 6 26.77 -23.30 -21.88
CA LEU A 6 27.45 -22.04 -22.18
C LEU A 6 26.58 -21.12 -23.08
N LEU A 7 25.91 -21.71 -24.07
CA LEU A 7 25.05 -20.98 -25.00
C LEU A 7 23.82 -20.39 -24.28
N CYS A 8 23.18 -21.16 -23.39
CA CYS A 8 22.09 -20.67 -22.55
C CYS A 8 22.53 -19.52 -21.63
N ALA A 9 23.70 -19.63 -20.99
CA ALA A 9 24.22 -18.58 -20.11
C ALA A 9 24.52 -17.27 -20.89
N LEU A 10 25.04 -17.39 -22.11
CA LEU A 10 25.33 -16.25 -22.98
C LEU A 10 24.05 -15.55 -23.46
N THR A 11 23.01 -16.30 -23.81
CA THR A 11 21.70 -15.73 -24.20
C THR A 11 20.99 -15.04 -23.04
N PHE A 12 21.14 -15.54 -21.81
CA PHE A 12 20.50 -14.95 -20.63
C PHE A 12 21.15 -13.60 -20.24
N GLY A 13 22.47 -13.47 -20.40
CA GLY A 13 23.20 -12.23 -20.15
C GLY A 13 22.83 -11.10 -21.12
N LEU A 14 22.49 -11.43 -22.37
CA LEU A 14 22.10 -10.44 -23.39
C LEU A 14 20.68 -9.88 -23.20
N THR A 15 19.84 -10.54 -22.40
CA THR A 15 18.47 -10.10 -22.10
C THR A 15 18.33 -9.35 -20.78
N ALA A 16 19.43 -9.18 -20.03
CA ALA A 16 19.43 -8.46 -18.76
C ALA A 16 19.51 -6.94 -18.98
N PHE A 17 18.38 -6.32 -19.33
CA PHE A 17 18.27 -4.86 -19.37
C PHE A 17 17.92 -4.31 -17.99
N GLY A 18 18.68 -3.31 -17.52
CA GLY A 18 18.33 -2.56 -16.30
C GLY A 18 17.05 -1.75 -16.49
N GLN A 19 16.31 -1.52 -15.42
CA GLN A 19 15.08 -0.72 -15.46
C GLN A 19 15.38 0.71 -15.93
N THR A 20 14.87 1.08 -17.11
CA THR A 20 15.15 2.38 -17.76
C THR A 20 14.46 3.56 -17.08
N GLN A 21 13.36 3.30 -16.36
CA GLN A 21 12.59 4.31 -15.63
C GLN A 21 12.51 3.94 -14.15
N LYS A 22 13.01 4.80 -13.26
CA LYS A 22 12.91 4.58 -11.81
C LYS A 22 11.44 4.61 -11.36
N THR A 23 11.07 3.62 -10.54
CA THR A 23 9.77 3.61 -9.85
C THR A 23 9.69 4.80 -8.90
N LYS A 24 8.64 5.61 -9.01
CA LYS A 24 8.34 6.67 -8.04
C LYS A 24 7.52 6.07 -6.90
N ILE A 25 7.97 6.29 -5.67
CA ILE A 25 7.32 5.77 -4.46
C ILE A 25 6.98 6.96 -3.57
N LEU A 26 5.73 7.03 -3.13
CA LEU A 26 5.28 7.93 -2.07
C LEU A 26 5.04 7.06 -0.83
N LEU A 27 5.77 7.34 0.24
CA LEU A 27 5.57 6.69 1.54
C LEU A 27 4.88 7.68 2.48
N ILE A 28 3.78 7.26 3.09
CA ILE A 28 2.99 8.07 4.01
C ILE A 28 3.03 7.39 5.38
N GLY A 29 3.64 8.07 6.35
CA GLY A 29 3.60 7.63 7.74
C GLY A 29 2.31 8.07 8.42
N THR A 30 1.78 7.22 9.31
CA THR A 30 0.64 7.56 10.17
C THR A 30 1.03 7.33 11.63
N ILE A 31 0.26 7.91 12.55
CA ILE A 31 0.33 7.56 13.95
C ILE A 31 -0.44 6.25 14.19
N HIS A 32 -0.12 5.54 15.26
CA HIS A 32 -0.96 4.43 15.71
C HIS A 32 -2.31 5.01 16.17
N PHE A 33 -3.37 4.74 15.40
CA PHE A 33 -4.73 5.19 15.74
C PHE A 33 -5.40 4.32 16.80
N GLU A 34 -4.87 3.12 17.05
CA GLU A 34 -5.30 2.28 18.15
C GLU A 34 -4.82 2.89 19.47
N THR A 35 -5.77 3.35 20.27
CA THR A 35 -5.55 3.93 21.59
C THR A 35 -6.11 2.94 22.62
N PRO A 36 -5.33 1.95 23.07
CA PRO A 36 -5.79 1.00 24.08
C PRO A 36 -5.95 1.63 25.48
N HIS A 37 -5.75 2.95 25.61
CA HIS A 37 -5.82 3.73 26.85
C HIS A 37 -4.84 3.22 27.94
N THR A 38 -3.74 2.59 27.53
CA THR A 38 -2.71 2.04 28.43
C THR A 38 -1.56 2.99 28.71
N ASP A 39 -1.49 4.10 27.98
CA ASP A 39 -0.35 5.01 28.02
C ASP A 39 -0.53 6.06 29.13
N GLU A 40 0.53 6.29 29.92
CA GLU A 40 0.53 7.28 31.00
C GLU A 40 0.31 8.72 30.47
N PHE A 41 0.75 8.98 29.24
CA PHE A 41 0.59 10.25 28.54
C PHE A 41 -0.17 10.05 27.24
N GLU A 42 -1.47 9.83 27.37
CA GLU A 42 -2.35 9.64 26.23
C GLU A 42 -2.66 10.97 25.50
N LEU A 43 -2.59 10.92 24.18
CA LEU A 43 -3.03 12.03 23.33
C LEU A 43 -4.55 12.07 23.31
N LYS A 44 -5.13 13.23 23.61
CA LYS A 44 -6.56 13.47 23.37
C LYS A 44 -6.81 13.48 21.87
N VAL A 45 -7.50 12.46 21.38
CA VAL A 45 -7.93 12.35 19.99
C VAL A 45 -9.40 12.73 19.87
N ASP A 46 -9.74 13.43 18.79
CA ASP A 46 -11.14 13.73 18.47
C ASP A 46 -11.84 12.45 17.96
N ASP A 47 -13.17 12.49 17.90
CA ASP A 47 -13.95 11.46 17.21
C ASP A 47 -13.50 11.34 15.74
N PHE A 48 -12.88 10.20 15.42
CA PHE A 48 -12.41 9.89 14.07
C PHE A 48 -13.54 9.79 13.06
N LEU A 49 -14.77 9.49 13.49
CA LEU A 49 -15.95 9.41 12.63
C LEU A 49 -16.68 10.74 12.50
N SER A 50 -16.21 11.80 13.17
CA SER A 50 -16.80 13.14 13.04
C SER A 50 -16.70 13.65 11.60
N ALA A 51 -17.68 14.46 11.19
CA ALA A 51 -17.75 15.03 9.84
C ALA A 51 -16.46 15.78 9.45
N LYS A 52 -15.82 16.46 10.40
CA LYS A 52 -14.53 17.14 10.16
C LYS A 52 -13.43 16.14 9.78
N ARG A 53 -13.27 15.06 10.55
CA ARG A 53 -12.22 14.06 10.31
C ARG A 53 -12.47 13.26 9.03
N GLN A 54 -13.73 12.94 8.74
CA GLN A 54 -14.10 12.29 7.48
C GLN A 54 -13.82 13.19 6.27
N GLY A 55 -14.13 14.50 6.35
CA GLY A 55 -13.77 15.46 5.31
C GLY A 55 -12.26 15.58 5.08
N GLU A 56 -11.45 15.54 6.15
CA GLU A 56 -9.98 15.53 6.03
C GLU A 56 -9.46 14.26 5.31
N LEU A 57 -10.11 13.11 5.49
CA LEU A 57 -9.78 11.87 4.78
C LEU A 57 -10.18 11.96 3.30
N GLU A 58 -11.32 12.57 2.98
CA GLU A 58 -11.73 12.85 1.60
C GLU A 58 -10.72 13.78 0.90
N ASP A 59 -10.32 14.87 1.56
CA ASP A 59 -9.30 15.78 1.03
C ASP A 59 -7.96 15.08 0.77
N LEU A 60 -7.51 14.25 1.73
CA LEU A 60 -6.30 13.46 1.57
C LEU A 60 -6.41 12.50 0.38
N THR A 61 -7.49 11.73 0.28
CA THR A 61 -7.68 10.76 -0.82
C THR A 61 -7.80 11.45 -2.17
N ASN A 62 -8.41 12.64 -2.22
CA ASN A 62 -8.44 13.49 -3.40
C ASN A 62 -7.03 13.89 -3.84
N VAL A 63 -6.16 14.32 -2.93
CA VAL A 63 -4.76 14.63 -3.24
C VAL A 63 -3.99 13.38 -3.72
N LEU A 64 -4.19 12.24 -3.05
CA LEU A 64 -3.52 10.99 -3.44
C LEU A 64 -3.93 10.51 -4.83
N SER A 65 -5.19 10.69 -5.22
CA SER A 65 -5.67 10.32 -6.56
C SER A 65 -4.93 11.04 -7.69
N GLN A 66 -4.48 12.29 -7.45
CA GLN A 66 -3.74 13.10 -8.42
C GLN A 66 -2.35 12.54 -8.72
N THR A 67 -1.79 11.71 -7.82
CA THR A 67 -0.51 11.03 -8.05
C THR A 67 -0.56 10.02 -9.20
N LYS A 68 -1.78 9.58 -9.59
CA LYS A 68 -2.01 8.53 -10.58
C LYS A 68 -1.24 7.24 -10.25
N ALA A 69 -1.12 6.94 -8.95
CA ALA A 69 -0.47 5.72 -8.49
C ALA A 69 -1.17 4.49 -9.09
N THR A 70 -0.39 3.61 -9.73
CA THR A 70 -0.90 2.36 -10.31
C THR A 70 -0.99 1.22 -9.31
N LYS A 71 -0.42 1.43 -8.11
CA LYS A 71 -0.42 0.48 -6.99
C LYS A 71 -0.54 1.26 -5.68
N VAL A 72 -1.41 0.79 -4.80
CA VAL A 72 -1.56 1.28 -3.42
C VAL A 72 -1.31 0.08 -2.51
N MET A 73 -0.49 0.28 -1.48
CA MET A 73 -0.09 -0.75 -0.53
C MET A 73 -0.33 -0.23 0.89
N ILE A 74 -0.68 -1.14 1.79
CA ILE A 74 -0.82 -0.86 3.21
C ILE A 74 0.20 -1.70 3.98
N GLU A 75 0.77 -1.13 5.04
CA GLU A 75 1.69 -1.86 5.91
C GLU A 75 0.90 -2.83 6.79
N ARG A 76 0.85 -4.11 6.39
CA ARG A 76 0.20 -5.19 7.13
C ARG A 76 0.93 -6.52 6.95
N PRO A 77 0.81 -7.45 7.93
CA PRO A 77 1.31 -8.82 7.77
C PRO A 77 0.76 -9.50 6.52
N PHE A 78 1.59 -10.29 5.85
CA PHE A 78 1.25 -10.96 4.60
C PHE A 78 0.09 -11.95 4.77
N GLU A 79 -0.01 -12.58 5.94
CA GLU A 79 -1.07 -13.53 6.29
C GLU A 79 -2.46 -12.89 6.23
N ASN A 80 -2.54 -11.56 6.36
CA ASN A 80 -3.78 -10.80 6.31
C ASN A 80 -4.19 -10.41 4.88
N GLN A 81 -3.39 -10.73 3.85
CA GLN A 81 -3.66 -10.33 2.45
C GLN A 81 -5.07 -10.76 2.01
N HIS A 82 -5.44 -12.03 2.24
CA HIS A 82 -6.76 -12.54 1.85
C HIS A 82 -7.91 -11.78 2.53
N SER A 83 -7.75 -11.43 3.81
CA SER A 83 -8.75 -10.65 4.54
C SER A 83 -8.88 -9.23 3.98
N ASN A 84 -7.75 -8.55 3.74
CA ASN A 84 -7.74 -7.21 3.18
C ASN A 84 -8.38 -7.18 1.77
N ASP A 85 -8.05 -8.17 0.92
CA ASP A 85 -8.63 -8.29 -0.42
C ASP A 85 -10.14 -8.54 -0.36
N SER A 86 -10.60 -9.38 0.57
CA SER A 86 -12.03 -9.64 0.78
C SER A 86 -12.79 -8.38 1.19
N LEU A 87 -12.24 -7.58 2.10
CA LEU A 87 -12.85 -6.32 2.54
C LEU A 87 -12.89 -5.30 1.39
N TYR A 88 -11.80 -5.17 0.64
CA TYR A 88 -11.75 -4.28 -0.51
C TYR A 88 -12.74 -4.69 -1.61
N ASN A 89 -12.84 -5.99 -1.92
CA ASN A 89 -13.83 -6.50 -2.87
C ASN A 89 -15.27 -6.26 -2.39
N SER A 90 -15.52 -6.37 -1.08
CA SER A 90 -16.83 -6.05 -0.49
C SER A 90 -17.17 -4.57 -0.62
N TYR A 91 -16.18 -3.68 -0.46
CA TYR A 91 -16.34 -2.25 -0.70
C TYR A 91 -16.68 -1.94 -2.16
N LEU A 92 -15.96 -2.54 -3.12
CA LEU A 92 -16.23 -2.37 -4.55
C LEU A 92 -17.63 -2.87 -4.96
N ALA A 93 -18.16 -3.86 -4.24
CA ALA A 93 -19.49 -4.41 -4.46
C ALA A 93 -20.61 -3.64 -3.70
N ASP A 94 -20.30 -2.53 -3.02
CA ASP A 94 -21.25 -1.79 -2.17
C ASP A 94 -21.87 -2.65 -1.04
N HIS A 95 -21.11 -3.66 -0.60
CA HIS A 95 -21.52 -4.59 0.46
C HIS A 95 -20.75 -4.37 1.77
N TYR A 96 -19.84 -3.40 1.80
CA TYR A 96 -19.13 -3.00 3.00
C TYR A 96 -20.02 -2.06 3.83
N LYS A 97 -20.43 -2.53 5.01
CA LYS A 97 -21.28 -1.79 5.95
C LYS A 97 -20.52 -1.48 7.23
#